data_AF-A0A6A7C3L4-F1
#
_entry.id   AF-A0A6A7C3L4-F1
#
_cell.length_a   1.000
_cell.length_b   1.000
_cell.length_c   1.000
_cell.angle_alpha   90.00
_cell.angle_beta   90.00
_cell.angle_gamma   90.00
#
_symmetry.space_group_name_H-M   'P 1'
#
loop_
_entity.id
_entity.type
_entity.pdbx_description
1 polymer ?
#
loop_
_entity_poly.entity_id
_entity_poly.type
_entity_poly.pdbx_seq_one_letter_code
_entity_poly.pdbx_strand_id
1 'polypeptide(L)'
;MVLRLRLARVSTPGGARRHKPVYNIVLAHARTARDSKPLEVLGTYNPIPSEKVYSAGVSPTVFADEEIGTVQKKVKDIKLDVTRTKYWLGVGAQPSERVWKLLSMIGLLPPKYRGEGDQVTK
;
A
#
# COMPACT_ATOMS: atom_id res chain seq x y z
N MET A 1 -5.60 -13.94 -20.27
CA MET A 1 -5.81 -14.16 -18.81
C MET A 1 -5.49 -12.86 -18.09
N VAL A 2 -6.37 -12.34 -17.21
CA VAL A 2 -6.21 -11.00 -16.62
C VAL A 2 -5.22 -10.99 -15.45
N LEU A 3 -4.26 -10.07 -15.48
CA LEU A 3 -3.32 -9.79 -14.38
C LEU A 3 -3.93 -8.80 -13.39
N ARG A 4 -3.76 -9.07 -12.10
CA ARG A 4 -4.31 -8.24 -11.02
C ARG A 4 -3.26 -7.99 -9.94
N LEU A 5 -3.10 -6.73 -9.56
CA LEU A 5 -2.36 -6.36 -8.34
C LEU A 5 -3.31 -6.43 -7.15
N ARG A 6 -3.01 -7.29 -6.18
CA ARG A 6 -3.89 -7.57 -5.04
C ARG A 6 -3.11 -7.73 -3.74
N LEU A 7 -3.81 -7.67 -2.61
CA LEU A 7 -3.27 -7.98 -1.30
C LEU A 7 -3.45 -9.48 -1.01
N ALA A 8 -2.36 -10.20 -0.82
CA ALA A 8 -2.36 -11.56 -0.30
C ALA A 8 -2.09 -11.51 1.21
N ARG A 9 -2.85 -12.27 2.01
CA ARG A 9 -2.62 -12.31 3.46
C ARG A 9 -1.46 -13.25 3.75
N VAL A 10 -0.52 -12.80 4.58
CA VAL A 10 0.58 -13.66 5.02
C VAL A 10 0.05 -14.65 6.07
N SER A 11 0.15 -15.94 5.77
CA SER A 11 -0.10 -17.03 6.72
C SER A 11 1.22 -17.49 7.35
N THR A 12 1.26 -17.60 8.68
CA THR A 12 2.38 -18.20 9.41
C THR A 12 2.08 -19.71 9.58
N PRO A 13 3.08 -20.59 9.83
CA PRO A 13 2.80 -21.96 10.28
C PRO A 13 1.86 -21.92 11.50
N GLY A 14 0.73 -22.63 11.44
CA GLY A 14 -0.38 -22.52 12.41
C GLY A 14 -1.53 -21.59 11.99
N GLY A 15 -1.45 -20.99 10.79
CA GLY A 15 -2.47 -20.12 10.21
C GLY A 15 -2.09 -18.65 10.24
N ALA A 16 -2.90 -17.81 9.60
CA ALA A 16 -2.68 -16.37 9.66
C ALA A 16 -2.93 -15.87 11.08
N ARG A 17 -2.00 -15.07 11.64
CA ARG A 17 -2.15 -14.46 12.97
C ARG A 17 -3.51 -13.77 13.04
N ARG A 18 -4.39 -14.29 13.91
CA ARG A 18 -5.71 -13.71 14.17
C ARG A 18 -5.50 -12.31 14.77
N HIS A 19 -6.31 -11.35 14.35
CA HIS A 19 -6.25 -9.94 14.81
C HIS A 19 -4.92 -9.20 14.61
N LYS A 20 -3.95 -9.78 13.90
CA LYS A 20 -2.68 -9.13 13.51
C LYS A 20 -2.38 -9.38 12.03
N PRO A 21 -3.19 -8.83 11.11
CA PRO A 21 -3.04 -9.09 9.68
C PRO A 21 -1.81 -8.37 9.12
N VAL A 22 -1.02 -9.08 8.31
CA VAL A 22 0.03 -8.54 7.45
C VAL A 22 -0.25 -8.98 6.03
N TYR A 23 0.00 -8.10 5.06
CA TYR A 23 -0.29 -8.35 3.66
C TYR A 23 0.96 -8.21 2.79
N ASN A 24 1.03 -9.04 1.76
CA ASN A 24 1.93 -8.85 0.63
C ASN A 24 1.17 -8.20 -0.52
N ILE A 25 1.79 -7.23 -1.17
CA ILE A 25 1.30 -6.66 -2.43
C ILE A 25 1.85 -7.57 -3.53
N VAL A 26 0.95 -8.24 -4.25
CA VAL A 26 1.32 -9.29 -5.20
C VAL A 26 0.70 -9.08 -6.57
N LEU A 27 1.42 -9.51 -7.58
CA LEU A 27 0.88 -9.75 -8.92
C LEU A 27 0.40 -11.19 -9.00
N ALA A 28 -0.86 -11.38 -9.41
CA ALA A 28 -1.41 -12.70 -9.64
C ALA A 28 -2.46 -12.67 -10.74
N HIS A 29 -2.81 -13.85 -11.25
CA HIS A 29 -3.95 -13.97 -12.15
C HIS A 29 -5.28 -13.78 -11.40
N ALA A 30 -6.25 -13.12 -12.04
CA ALA A 30 -7.51 -12.76 -11.39
C ALA A 30 -8.32 -13.96 -10.86
N ARG A 31 -8.21 -15.12 -11.52
CA ARG A 31 -8.98 -16.34 -11.18
C ARG A 31 -8.33 -17.22 -10.10
N THR A 32 -7.10 -16.93 -9.66
CA THR A 32 -6.44 -17.78 -8.65
C THR A 32 -6.90 -17.41 -7.25
N ALA A 33 -6.85 -18.37 -6.31
CA ALA A 33 -7.21 -18.15 -4.91
C ALA A 33 -6.38 -17.01 -4.29
N ARG A 34 -6.96 -16.26 -3.34
CA ARG A 34 -6.38 -15.02 -2.79
C ARG A 34 -4.93 -15.18 -2.32
N ASP A 35 -4.69 -16.22 -1.52
CA ASP A 35 -3.41 -16.48 -0.86
C ASP A 35 -2.60 -17.59 -1.55
N SER A 36 -2.97 -17.97 -2.78
CA SER A 36 -2.17 -18.89 -3.60
C SER A 36 -0.85 -18.26 -4.04
N LYS A 37 0.11 -19.10 -4.46
CA LYS A 37 1.42 -18.65 -4.95
C LYS A 37 1.24 -17.58 -6.05
N PRO A 38 1.70 -16.35 -5.82
CA PRO A 38 1.58 -15.28 -6.80
C PRO A 38 2.61 -15.44 -7.93
N LEU A 39 2.46 -14.67 -8.99
CA LEU A 39 3.47 -14.54 -10.05
C LEU A 39 4.70 -13.79 -9.52
N GLU A 40 4.46 -12.68 -8.82
CA GLU A 40 5.53 -11.85 -8.25
C GLU A 40 5.02 -11.16 -6.97
N VAL A 41 5.92 -11.02 -6.00
CA VAL A 41 5.68 -10.24 -4.78
C VAL A 41 6.35 -8.89 -4.96
N LEU A 42 5.57 -7.82 -4.99
CA LEU A 42 6.07 -6.46 -5.24
C LEU A 42 6.36 -5.70 -3.95
N GLY A 43 5.80 -6.14 -2.83
CA GLY A 43 5.96 -5.41 -1.57
C GLY A 43 5.20 -5.99 -0.40
N THR A 44 5.27 -5.28 0.72
CA THR A 44 4.59 -5.61 1.97
C THR A 44 3.83 -4.41 2.49
N TYR A 45 2.73 -4.69 3.18
CA TYR A 45 1.85 -3.70 3.77
C TYR A 45 1.43 -4.15 5.18
N ASN A 46 1.74 -3.30 6.15
CA ASN A 46 1.21 -3.41 7.50
C ASN A 46 0.02 -2.44 7.67
N PRO A 47 -1.21 -2.95 7.87
CA PRO A 47 -2.39 -2.11 8.06
C PRO A 47 -2.46 -1.45 9.43
N ILE A 48 -1.74 -1.99 10.42
CA ILE A 48 -1.70 -1.45 11.78
C ILE A 48 -0.72 -0.28 11.76
N PRO A 49 -1.17 0.95 12.07
CA PRO A 49 -0.30 2.10 12.06
C PRO A 49 0.72 2.00 13.18
N SER A 50 1.97 2.33 12.88
CA SER A 50 3.05 2.51 13.84
C SER A 50 3.25 4.00 14.13
N GLU A 51 3.68 4.32 15.33
CA GLU A 51 4.16 5.65 15.66
C GLU A 51 5.55 5.79 15.03
N LYS A 52 5.69 6.73 14.09
CA LYS A 52 6.98 6.97 13.47
C LYS A 52 7.82 7.79 14.45
N VAL A 53 8.71 7.12 15.17
CA VAL A 53 9.72 7.79 15.99
C VAL A 53 10.75 8.36 15.02
N TYR A 54 10.63 9.65 14.72
CA TYR A 54 11.72 10.37 14.09
C TYR A 54 12.83 10.46 15.15
N SER A 55 14.00 9.88 14.89
CA SER A 55 15.17 10.11 15.73
C SER A 55 15.42 11.61 15.76
N ALA A 56 15.53 12.19 16.96
CA ALA A 56 15.83 13.60 17.18
C ALA A 56 16.97 14.03 16.24
N GLY A 57 16.65 14.82 15.21
CA GLY A 57 17.58 15.20 14.14
C GLY A 57 17.09 14.96 12.71
N VAL A 58 16.00 14.22 12.50
CA VAL A 58 15.40 14.04 11.15
C VAL A 58 13.90 14.35 11.19
N SER A 59 13.56 15.63 11.40
CA SER A 59 12.19 16.11 11.16
C SER A 59 12.00 16.40 9.66
N PRO A 60 10.95 15.85 9.02
CA PRO A 60 10.54 16.29 7.71
C PRO A 60 9.91 17.68 7.87
N THR A 61 10.63 18.68 7.37
CA THR A 61 10.15 20.05 7.20
C THR A 61 10.10 20.89 8.48
N VAL A 62 11.24 21.51 8.80
CA VAL A 62 11.27 22.75 9.59
C VAL A 62 11.03 23.89 8.60
N PHE A 63 9.76 24.24 8.35
CA PHE A 63 9.46 25.57 7.83
C PHE A 63 9.09 26.43 9.02
N ALA A 64 9.96 27.40 9.30
CA ALA A 64 9.75 28.64 10.03
C ALA A 64 8.56 28.70 11.04
N ASP A 65 8.95 28.82 12.32
CA ASP A 65 8.30 29.67 13.34
C ASP A 65 7.02 29.22 14.08
N GLU A 66 6.58 27.96 14.00
CA GLU A 66 5.48 27.49 14.86
C GLU A 66 5.92 26.44 15.89
N GLU A 67 5.44 26.61 17.13
CA GLU A 67 5.78 25.86 18.34
C GLU A 67 5.84 24.34 18.13
N ILE A 68 6.77 23.70 18.86
CA ILE A 68 7.06 22.25 18.86
C ILE A 68 5.88 21.48 19.49
N GLY A 69 4.74 21.47 18.81
CA GLY A 69 3.69 20.48 19.00
C GLY A 69 4.11 19.21 18.28
N THR A 70 4.47 18.16 19.01
CA THR A 70 4.71 16.85 18.41
C THR A 70 3.40 16.35 17.78
N VAL A 71 3.22 16.55 16.47
CA VAL A 71 2.09 15.98 15.74
C VAL A 71 2.31 14.48 15.63
N GLN A 72 1.73 13.70 16.54
CA GLN A 72 1.76 12.24 16.51
C GLN A 72 0.97 11.71 15.30
N LYS A 73 1.56 11.77 14.11
CA LYS A 73 0.94 11.21 12.91
C LYS A 73 1.18 9.70 12.87
N LYS A 74 0.12 8.93 13.12
CA LYS A 74 0.10 7.49 12.91
C LYS A 74 0.29 7.17 11.42
N VAL A 75 1.37 6.48 11.07
CA VAL A 75 1.72 6.13 9.68
C VAL A 75 1.63 4.62 9.50
N LYS A 76 1.27 4.18 8.29
CA LYS A 76 1.24 2.77 7.92
C LYS A 76 2.51 2.42 7.15
N ASP A 77 3.13 1.31 7.51
CA ASP A 77 4.33 0.84 6.84
C ASP A 77 3.97 0.17 5.51
N ILE A 78 4.44 0.77 4.42
CA ILE A 78 4.29 0.24 3.07
C ILE A 78 5.67 0.18 2.43
N LYS A 79 6.11 -1.03 2.06
CA LYS A 79 7.35 -1.26 1.32
C LYS A 79 6.97 -1.78 -0.05
N LEU A 80 7.47 -1.15 -1.11
CA LEU A 80 7.09 -1.49 -2.49
C LEU A 80 8.28 -1.31 -3.42
N ASP A 81 8.49 -2.28 -4.31
CA ASP A 81 9.35 -2.11 -5.48
C ASP A 81 8.61 -1.25 -6.52
N VAL A 82 9.02 0.01 -6.59
CA VAL A 82 8.44 1.00 -7.50
C VAL A 82 8.68 0.63 -8.96
N THR A 83 9.86 0.13 -9.30
CA THR A 83 10.26 -0.16 -10.69
C THR A 83 9.41 -1.29 -11.26
N ARG A 84 9.31 -2.39 -10.52
CA ARG A 84 8.47 -3.53 -10.94
C ARG A 84 6.99 -3.19 -10.95
N THR A 85 6.52 -2.43 -9.96
CA THR A 85 5.11 -2.02 -9.92
C THR A 85 4.75 -1.16 -11.14
N LYS A 86 5.59 -0.18 -11.49
CA LYS A 86 5.40 0.66 -12.69
C LYS A 86 5.37 -0.18 -13.97
N TYR A 87 6.30 -1.14 -14.10
CA TYR A 87 6.32 -2.06 -15.23
C TYR A 87 4.99 -2.81 -15.39
N TRP A 88 4.49 -3.42 -14.32
CA TRP A 88 3.25 -4.20 -14.38
C TRP A 88 1.99 -3.35 -14.62
N LEU A 89 1.97 -2.12 -14.09
CA LEU A 89 0.93 -1.16 -14.44
C LEU A 89 0.94 -0.82 -15.94
N GLY A 90 2.13 -0.63 -16.53
CA GLY A 90 2.29 -0.40 -17.97
C GLY A 90 1.85 -1.58 -18.84
N VAL A 91 2.06 -2.82 -18.36
CA VAL A 91 1.55 -4.05 -19.01
C VAL A 91 0.02 -4.18 -18.89
N GLY A 92 -0.64 -3.35 -18.08
CA GLY A 92 -2.09 -3.35 -17.90
C GLY A 92 -2.58 -4.23 -16.74
N ALA A 93 -1.70 -4.54 -15.78
CA ALA A 93 -2.13 -5.22 -14.55
C ALA A 93 -3.10 -4.33 -13.77
N GLN A 94 -4.31 -4.84 -13.52
CA GLN A 94 -5.37 -4.07 -12.87
C GLN A 94 -5.22 -4.11 -11.34
N PRO A 95 -5.02 -2.98 -10.65
CA PRO A 95 -4.97 -2.97 -9.19
C PRO A 95 -6.35 -3.12 -8.54
N SER A 96 -6.40 -3.81 -7.41
CA SER A 96 -7.59 -3.83 -6.55
C SER A 96 -7.78 -2.50 -5.83
N GLU A 97 -9.00 -2.19 -5.38
CA GLU A 97 -9.35 -0.90 -4.75
C GLU A 97 -8.41 -0.51 -3.58
N ARG A 98 -8.07 -1.48 -2.73
CA ARG A 98 -7.14 -1.24 -1.61
C ARG A 98 -5.72 -0.99 -2.10
N VAL A 99 -5.27 -1.73 -3.11
CA VAL A 99 -3.95 -1.52 -3.72
C VAL A 99 -3.89 -0.16 -4.41
N TRP A 100 -4.94 0.24 -5.13
CA TRP A 100 -5.04 1.57 -5.72
C TRP A 100 -4.84 2.66 -4.66
N LYS A 101 -5.55 2.55 -3.53
CA LYS A 101 -5.39 3.50 -2.42
C LYS A 101 -3.96 3.57 -1.89
N LEU A 102 -3.29 2.42 -1.71
CA LEU A 102 -1.89 2.38 -1.28
C LEU A 102 -0.95 3.01 -2.32
N LEU A 103 -1.15 2.71 -3.61
CA LEU A 103 -0.36 3.31 -4.69
C LEU A 103 -0.56 4.83 -4.79
N SER A 104 -1.79 5.31 -4.53
CA SER A 104 -2.08 6.74 -4.48
C SER A 104 -1.43 7.44 -3.29
N MET A 105 -1.35 6.78 -2.12
CA MET A 105 -0.63 7.29 -0.96
C MET A 105 0.88 7.40 -1.21
N ILE A 106 1.44 6.53 -2.04
CA ILE A 106 2.86 6.55 -2.44
C ILE A 106 3.12 7.57 -3.56
N GLY A 107 2.07 8.05 -4.25
CA GLY A 107 2.20 8.96 -5.39
C GLY A 107 2.46 8.27 -6.73
N LEU A 108 2.18 6.97 -6.86
CA LEU A 108 2.31 6.23 -8.13
C LEU A 108 1.07 6.34 -9.04
N LEU A 109 -0.10 6.60 -8.45
CA LEU A 109 -1.37 6.74 -9.16
C LEU A 109 -2.15 7.91 -8.59
N PRO A 110 -3.01 8.57 -9.38
CA PRO A 110 -3.96 9.54 -8.85
C PRO A 110 -4.95 8.85 -7.90
N PRO A 111 -5.46 9.53 -6.87
CA PRO A 111 -6.51 8.97 -6.01
C PRO A 111 -7.78 8.69 -6.81
N LYS A 112 -8.36 7.50 -6.64
CA LYS A 112 -9.57 7.08 -7.38
C LYS A 112 -10.83 7.85 -6.97
N TYR A 113 -10.91 8.25 -5.70
CA TYR A 113 -11.97 9.10 -5.17
C TYR A 113 -11.31 10.34 -4.55
N ARG A 114 -11.55 11.52 -5.12
CA ARG A 114 -11.27 12.80 -4.47
C ARG A 114 -12.45 13.09 -3.55
N GLY A 115 -12.20 13.64 -2.35
CA GLY A 115 -13.18 13.74 -1.25
C GLY A 115 -14.35 14.71 -1.47
N GLU A 116 -14.66 15.07 -2.69
CA GLU A 116 -15.78 15.91 -3.10
C GLU A 116 -16.50 15.14 -4.19
N GLY A 117 -17.82 14.97 -4.07
CA GLY A 117 -18.61 14.07 -4.91
C GLY A 117 -18.32 14.24 -6.41
N ASP A 118 -18.37 13.11 -7.12
CA ASP A 118 -18.19 12.97 -8.57
C ASP A 118 -16.77 13.23 -9.12
N GLN A 119 -16.29 12.60 -10.20
CA GLN A 119 -16.98 12.14 -11.39
C GLN A 119 -16.49 10.75 -11.79
N VAL A 120 -17.45 9.89 -12.08
CA VAL A 120 -17.34 8.69 -12.91
C VAL A 120 -16.47 9.01 -14.13
N THR A 121 -15.31 8.37 -14.24
CA THR A 121 -14.64 8.25 -15.54
C THR A 121 -15.59 7.44 -16.42
N LYS A 122 -16.31 8.13 -17.31
CA LYS A 122 -17.13 7.52 -18.36
C LYS A 122 -16.27 6.62 -19.26
#